data_AF-A0A916FM34-F1
#
_entry.id   AF-A0A916FM34-F1
#
_cell.length_a   1.000
_cell.length_b   1.000
_cell.length_c   1.000
_cell.angle_alpha   90.00
_cell.angle_beta   90.00
_cell.angle_gamma   90.00
#
_symmetry.space_group_name_H-M   'P 1'
#
loop_
_entity.id
_entity.type
_entity.pdbx_description
1 polymer ?
#
loop_
_entity_poly.entity_id
_entity_poly.type
_entity_poly.pdbx_seq_one_letter_code
_entity_poly.pdbx_strand_id
1 'polypeptide(L)'
;MTSNRPKAKNSQTKANLLLDQLRRDVQTLGPWSHRFQTLIQDTLKIDLPDPKLTCADTRNILDVYIDDESNGQDVRLTYPDIWRHLQTCAQCQRDHDVLLSTLHEHAEQAVVSSQSAKKPLPFLQPQGNRTRWISRVQSQLAGASFGLHILLNLQFLKNKLGLGPSWQFAEAQRSDTLLSFSEPRVLLIDDVPFDGQRLNIEIRVARLADKIDRFALLATLVGSAPLPDNLWIQLTLAEQTYAAPVIRSRSDEGHAQIDDVLLDDRYEMLNATETHVEIVIEVREIPPNNDHSTISA
;
A
#
# COMPACT_ATOMS: atom_id res chain seq x y z
N MET A 1 -9.10 -41.74 -63.90
CA MET A 1 -10.18 -41.38 -62.96
C MET A 1 -9.77 -41.80 -61.55
N THR A 2 -10.24 -41.06 -60.54
CA THR A 2 -9.90 -41.09 -59.09
C THR A 2 -8.78 -40.11 -58.67
N SER A 3 -9.20 -38.88 -58.33
CA SER A 3 -8.42 -37.92 -57.54
C SER A 3 -8.99 -37.93 -56.11
N ASN A 4 -8.21 -38.45 -55.17
CA ASN A 4 -8.52 -38.50 -53.74
C ASN A 4 -8.23 -37.14 -53.09
N ARG A 5 -9.28 -36.39 -52.72
CA ARG A 5 -9.19 -35.18 -51.87
C ARG A 5 -9.22 -35.60 -50.39
N PRO A 6 -8.18 -35.33 -49.58
CA PRO A 6 -8.22 -35.65 -48.16
C PRO A 6 -8.84 -34.52 -47.32
N LYS A 7 -9.87 -34.91 -46.55
CA LYS A 7 -10.16 -34.53 -45.16
C LYS A 7 -9.92 -33.08 -44.70
N ALA A 8 -10.91 -32.20 -44.92
CA ALA A 8 -11.06 -30.92 -44.21
C ALA A 8 -11.71 -31.05 -42.80
N LYS A 9 -12.29 -32.21 -42.46
CA LYS A 9 -13.02 -32.40 -41.19
C LYS A 9 -12.13 -32.56 -39.95
N ASN A 10 -10.82 -32.78 -40.11
CA ASN A 10 -9.94 -33.10 -38.97
C ASN A 10 -9.28 -31.87 -38.32
N SER A 11 -9.20 -30.74 -39.03
CA SER A 11 -8.61 -29.50 -38.51
C SER A 11 -9.54 -28.77 -37.55
N GLN A 12 -10.84 -28.77 -37.83
CA GLN A 12 -11.82 -28.02 -37.04
C GLN A 12 -12.07 -28.67 -35.67
N THR A 13 -12.09 -30.00 -35.61
CA THR A 13 -12.19 -30.74 -34.34
C THR A 13 -10.97 -30.49 -33.45
N LYS A 14 -9.77 -30.39 -34.04
CA LYS A 14 -8.53 -30.14 -33.28
C LYS A 14 -8.47 -28.70 -32.74
N ALA A 15 -9.00 -27.73 -33.47
CA ALA A 15 -9.12 -26.34 -33.01
C ALA A 15 -10.10 -26.21 -31.83
N ASN A 16 -11.27 -26.86 -31.90
CA ASN A 16 -12.24 -26.83 -30.81
C ASN A 16 -11.70 -27.51 -29.55
N LEU A 17 -10.95 -28.61 -29.70
CA LEU A 17 -10.36 -29.33 -28.56
C LEU A 17 -9.24 -28.53 -27.87
N LEU A 18 -8.47 -27.73 -28.62
CA LEU A 18 -7.48 -26.79 -28.08
C LEU A 18 -8.15 -25.61 -27.35
N LEU A 19 -9.25 -25.09 -27.88
CA LEU A 19 -10.04 -24.03 -27.25
C LEU A 19 -10.66 -24.49 -25.92
N ASP A 20 -11.21 -25.71 -25.88
CA ASP A 20 -11.77 -26.27 -24.64
C ASP A 20 -10.69 -26.57 -23.60
N GLN A 21 -9.48 -26.95 -24.03
CA GLN A 21 -8.35 -27.12 -23.12
C GLN A 21 -7.90 -25.79 -22.51
N LEU A 22 -7.71 -24.76 -23.34
CA LEU A 22 -7.36 -23.41 -22.88
C LEU A 22 -8.42 -22.83 -21.92
N ARG A 23 -9.70 -23.08 -22.18
CA ARG A 23 -10.79 -22.61 -21.31
C ARG A 23 -10.73 -23.25 -19.92
N ARG A 24 -10.42 -24.55 -19.82
CA ARG A 24 -10.24 -25.25 -18.54
C ARG A 24 -9.03 -24.73 -17.77
N ASP A 25 -7.92 -24.51 -18.47
CA ASP A 25 -6.69 -24.04 -17.84
C ASP A 25 -6.88 -22.60 -17.30
N VAL A 26 -7.59 -21.73 -18.02
CA VAL A 26 -7.90 -20.35 -17.57
C VAL A 26 -8.85 -20.30 -16.36
N GLN A 27 -9.76 -21.28 -16.20
CA GLN A 27 -10.64 -21.35 -15.03
C GLN A 27 -9.88 -21.65 -13.72
N THR A 28 -8.68 -22.22 -13.81
CA THR A 28 -7.84 -22.51 -12.62
C THR A 28 -7.02 -21.30 -12.14
N LEU A 29 -6.96 -20.22 -12.92
CA LEU A 29 -6.15 -19.02 -12.63
C LEU A 29 -6.84 -17.99 -11.70
N GLY A 30 -7.99 -18.35 -11.12
CA GLY A 30 -8.66 -17.53 -10.10
C GLY A 30 -9.07 -16.13 -10.62
N PRO A 31 -8.91 -15.06 -9.80
CA PRO A 31 -9.42 -13.70 -10.10
C PRO A 31 -8.93 -13.09 -11.42
N TRP A 32 -7.88 -13.65 -12.03
CA TRP A 32 -7.26 -13.15 -13.26
C TRP A 32 -7.92 -13.66 -14.55
N SER A 33 -8.87 -14.60 -14.43
CA SER A 33 -9.58 -15.21 -15.56
C SER A 33 -10.33 -14.20 -16.45
N HIS A 34 -10.86 -13.12 -15.87
CA HIS A 34 -11.63 -12.12 -16.60
C HIS A 34 -10.75 -11.31 -17.58
N ARG A 35 -9.59 -10.81 -17.12
CA ARG A 35 -8.66 -10.06 -17.98
C ARG A 35 -8.12 -10.90 -19.14
N PHE A 36 -7.86 -12.18 -18.89
CA PHE A 36 -7.36 -13.09 -19.91
C PHE A 36 -8.42 -13.46 -20.96
N GLN A 37 -9.70 -13.59 -20.54
CA GLN A 37 -10.81 -13.78 -21.48
C GLN A 37 -10.99 -12.59 -22.41
N THR A 38 -10.83 -11.37 -21.88
CA THR A 38 -10.96 -10.13 -22.68
C THR A 38 -9.90 -10.09 -23.79
N LEU A 39 -8.64 -10.41 -23.45
CA LEU A 39 -7.54 -10.50 -24.42
C LEU A 39 -7.78 -11.56 -25.50
N ILE A 40 -8.27 -12.74 -25.13
CA ILE A 40 -8.54 -13.80 -26.12
C ILE A 40 -9.67 -13.41 -27.06
N GLN A 41 -10.70 -12.71 -26.56
CA GLN A 41 -11.80 -12.20 -27.39
C GLN A 41 -11.32 -11.14 -28.39
N ASP A 42 -10.53 -10.17 -27.95
CA ASP A 42 -9.94 -9.14 -28.82
C ASP A 42 -9.03 -9.74 -29.90
N THR A 43 -8.31 -10.82 -29.56
CA THR A 43 -7.37 -11.45 -30.50
C THR A 43 -8.10 -12.32 -31.55
N LEU A 44 -9.27 -12.89 -31.23
CA LEU A 44 -9.91 -13.92 -32.06
C LEU A 44 -11.10 -13.44 -32.91
N LYS A 45 -11.67 -12.24 -32.68
CA LYS A 45 -12.83 -11.71 -33.45
C LYS A 45 -13.93 -12.76 -33.67
N ILE A 46 -14.21 -13.58 -32.65
CA ILE A 46 -15.30 -14.55 -32.71
C ILE A 46 -16.52 -13.83 -32.15
N ASP A 47 -17.55 -13.64 -32.98
CA ASP A 47 -18.88 -13.18 -32.56
C ASP A 47 -19.51 -14.24 -31.64
N LEU A 48 -19.12 -14.19 -30.37
CA LEU A 48 -19.78 -14.88 -29.28
C LEU A 48 -20.99 -14.02 -28.86
N PRO A 49 -22.13 -14.63 -28.48
CA PRO A 49 -23.28 -13.88 -28.00
C PRO A 49 -22.87 -13.03 -26.80
N ASP A 50 -23.14 -11.72 -26.88
CA ASP A 50 -22.72 -10.74 -25.88
C ASP A 50 -22.94 -11.26 -24.46
N PRO A 51 -21.88 -11.38 -23.63
CA PRO A 51 -22.03 -11.77 -22.25
C PRO A 51 -22.88 -10.72 -21.56
N LYS A 52 -24.12 -11.09 -21.21
CA LYS A 52 -25.01 -10.22 -20.45
C LYS A 52 -24.34 -9.87 -19.13
N LEU A 53 -23.97 -8.60 -18.98
CA LEU A 53 -23.39 -8.05 -17.77
C LEU A 53 -24.25 -8.42 -16.55
N THR A 54 -23.66 -9.14 -15.59
CA THR A 54 -24.38 -9.56 -14.39
C THR A 54 -24.39 -8.45 -13.33
N CYS A 55 -25.29 -8.55 -12.34
CA CYS A 55 -25.29 -7.61 -11.22
C CYS A 55 -23.98 -7.68 -10.41
N ALA A 56 -23.34 -8.85 -10.34
CA ALA A 56 -22.07 -9.01 -9.65
C ALA A 56 -20.95 -8.25 -10.36
N ASP A 57 -20.87 -8.36 -11.69
CA ASP A 57 -19.88 -7.64 -12.50
C ASP A 57 -20.10 -6.12 -12.39
N THR A 58 -21.37 -5.70 -12.42
CA THR A 58 -21.75 -4.29 -12.26
C THR A 58 -21.28 -3.74 -10.91
N ARG A 59 -21.53 -4.47 -9.81
CA ARG A 59 -21.11 -4.04 -8.46
C ARG A 59 -19.60 -3.96 -8.31
N ASN A 60 -18.86 -4.89 -8.91
CA ASN A 60 -17.39 -4.91 -8.83
C ASN A 60 -16.74 -3.71 -9.53
N ILE A 61 -17.42 -3.09 -10.50
CA ILE A 61 -16.91 -1.96 -11.28
C ILE A 61 -17.60 -0.63 -10.88
N LEU A 62 -18.63 -0.69 -10.04
CA LEU A 62 -19.47 0.46 -9.70
C LEU A 62 -18.68 1.61 -9.06
N ASP A 63 -17.69 1.30 -8.23
CA ASP A 63 -16.83 2.31 -7.59
C ASP A 63 -16.04 3.13 -8.62
N VAL A 64 -15.49 2.47 -9.65
CA VAL A 64 -14.74 3.13 -10.73
C VAL A 64 -15.66 3.97 -11.60
N TYR A 65 -16.85 3.42 -11.92
CA TYR A 65 -17.88 4.14 -12.68
C TYR A 65 -18.27 5.45 -11.99
N ILE A 66 -18.48 5.41 -10.66
CA ILE A 66 -18.88 6.58 -9.88
C ILE A 66 -17.72 7.59 -9.77
N ASP A 67 -16.48 7.13 -9.63
CA ASP A 67 -15.32 8.03 -9.62
C ASP A 67 -15.23 8.81 -10.94
N ASP A 68 -15.32 8.13 -12.09
CA ASP A 68 -15.31 8.77 -13.41
C ASP A 68 -16.51 9.71 -13.62
N GLU A 69 -17.71 9.34 -13.16
CA GLU A 69 -18.90 10.20 -13.20
C GLU A 69 -18.70 11.46 -12.34
N SER A 70 -18.17 11.30 -11.13
CA SER A 70 -17.92 12.40 -10.20
C SER A 70 -16.84 13.38 -10.70
N ASN A 71 -15.90 12.87 -11.50
CA ASN A 71 -14.88 13.66 -12.20
C ASN A 71 -15.40 14.34 -13.48
N GLY A 72 -16.69 14.20 -13.79
CA GLY A 72 -17.33 14.82 -14.96
C GLY A 72 -17.03 14.13 -16.29
N GLN A 73 -16.53 12.89 -16.27
CA GLN A 73 -16.40 12.10 -17.49
C GLN A 73 -17.77 11.63 -17.99
N ASP A 74 -17.93 11.53 -19.32
CA ASP A 74 -19.15 10.98 -19.90
C ASP A 74 -19.15 9.44 -19.83
N VAL A 75 -19.53 8.93 -18.65
CA VAL A 75 -19.60 7.50 -18.34
C VAL A 75 -20.56 6.72 -19.24
N ARG A 76 -21.45 7.39 -19.98
CA ARG A 76 -22.35 6.73 -20.94
C ARG A 76 -21.61 6.27 -22.19
N LEU A 77 -20.54 6.97 -22.56
CA LEU A 77 -19.66 6.61 -23.68
C LEU A 77 -18.59 5.61 -23.24
N THR A 78 -18.04 5.79 -22.05
CA THR A 78 -16.97 4.93 -21.53
C THR A 78 -17.49 3.57 -21.06
N TYR A 79 -18.67 3.52 -20.44
CA TYR A 79 -19.24 2.30 -19.84
C TYR A 79 -20.72 2.08 -20.24
N PRO A 80 -21.02 1.90 -21.54
CA PRO A 80 -22.39 1.84 -22.04
C PRO A 80 -23.19 0.66 -21.45
N ASP A 81 -22.54 -0.47 -21.18
CA ASP A 81 -23.22 -1.66 -20.66
C ASP A 81 -23.56 -1.55 -19.18
N ILE A 82 -22.70 -0.94 -18.37
CA ILE A 82 -22.96 -0.64 -16.96
C ILE A 82 -24.11 0.34 -16.87
N TRP A 83 -24.07 1.43 -17.66
CA TRP A 83 -25.15 2.41 -17.70
C TRP A 83 -26.49 1.75 -18.08
N ARG A 84 -26.52 0.91 -19.13
CA ARG A 84 -27.73 0.16 -19.52
C ARG A 84 -28.21 -0.79 -18.43
N HIS A 85 -27.31 -1.42 -17.69
CA HIS A 85 -27.65 -2.28 -16.56
C HIS A 85 -28.26 -1.47 -15.40
N LEU A 86 -27.70 -0.31 -15.07
CA LEU A 86 -28.25 0.59 -14.05
C LEU A 86 -29.66 1.08 -14.40
N GLN A 87 -29.96 1.29 -15.70
CA GLN A 87 -31.31 1.65 -16.15
C GLN A 87 -32.34 0.50 -16.04
N THR A 88 -31.89 -0.76 -15.95
CA THR A 88 -32.77 -1.94 -15.97
C THR A 88 -32.84 -2.65 -14.62
N CYS A 89 -31.79 -2.57 -13.80
CA CYS A 89 -31.70 -3.24 -12.52
C CYS A 89 -31.84 -2.23 -11.36
N ALA A 90 -33.03 -2.19 -10.76
CA ALA A 90 -33.33 -1.30 -9.63
C ALA A 90 -32.44 -1.53 -8.38
N GLN A 91 -31.85 -2.72 -8.23
CA GLN A 91 -30.91 -2.96 -7.13
C GLN A 91 -29.58 -2.25 -7.37
N CYS A 92 -28.98 -2.44 -8.55
CA CYS A 92 -27.71 -1.80 -8.89
C CYS A 92 -27.86 -0.27 -8.93
N GLN A 93 -29.03 0.24 -9.36
CA GLN A 93 -29.34 1.66 -9.31
C GLN A 93 -29.38 2.20 -7.87
N ARG A 94 -29.99 1.47 -6.93
CA ARG A 94 -29.97 1.88 -5.52
C ARG A 94 -28.57 1.86 -4.92
N ASP A 95 -27.80 0.81 -5.21
CA ASP A 95 -26.41 0.69 -4.75
C ASP A 95 -25.58 1.88 -5.27
N HIS A 96 -25.80 2.29 -6.52
CA HIS A 96 -25.21 3.47 -7.14
C HIS A 96 -25.59 4.78 -6.43
N ASP A 97 -26.89 5.04 -6.26
CA ASP A 97 -27.38 6.28 -5.65
C ASP A 97 -26.89 6.45 -4.20
N VAL A 98 -26.80 5.34 -3.46
CA VAL A 98 -26.22 5.32 -2.10
C VAL A 98 -24.75 5.72 -2.14
N LEU A 99 -23.94 5.11 -3.00
CA LEU A 99 -22.51 5.43 -3.12
C LEU A 99 -22.27 6.86 -3.60
N LEU A 100 -23.09 7.37 -4.52
CA LEU A 100 -23.00 8.76 -4.97
C LEU A 100 -23.36 9.74 -3.84
N SER A 101 -24.39 9.43 -3.06
CA SER A 101 -24.81 10.26 -1.92
C SER A 101 -23.74 10.34 -0.82
N THR A 102 -23.06 9.23 -0.49
CA THR A 102 -22.01 9.22 0.52
C THR A 102 -20.79 10.04 0.08
N LEU A 103 -20.42 9.97 -1.21
CA LEU A 103 -19.34 10.79 -1.75
C LEU A 103 -19.67 12.29 -1.69
N HIS A 104 -20.92 12.68 -1.99
CA HIS A 104 -21.36 14.07 -1.89
C HIS A 104 -21.38 14.56 -0.43
N GLU A 105 -21.85 13.75 0.52
CA GLU A 105 -21.80 14.10 1.95
C GLU A 105 -20.35 14.31 2.44
N HIS A 106 -19.41 13.50 1.94
CA HIS A 106 -17.99 13.68 2.24
C HIS A 106 -17.39 14.92 1.58
N ALA A 107 -17.76 15.23 0.34
CA ALA A 107 -17.31 16.43 -0.37
C ALA A 107 -17.85 17.72 0.28
N GLU A 108 -19.13 17.76 0.63
CA GLU A 108 -19.73 18.91 1.32
C GLU A 108 -19.14 19.09 2.73
N GLN A 109 -18.87 17.99 3.44
CA GLN A 109 -18.14 18.07 4.72
C GLN A 109 -16.70 18.56 4.56
N ALA A 110 -16.02 18.28 3.45
CA ALA A 110 -14.68 18.78 3.19
C ALA A 110 -14.64 20.30 2.95
N VAL A 111 -15.69 20.87 2.36
CA VAL A 111 -15.76 22.32 2.06
C VAL A 111 -16.19 23.15 3.29
N VAL A 112 -16.97 22.59 4.21
CA VAL A 112 -17.45 23.30 5.42
C VAL A 112 -16.53 23.09 6.64
N SER A 113 -15.62 22.11 6.60
CA SER A 113 -14.74 21.76 7.73
C SER A 113 -13.46 22.58 7.83
N SER A 114 -13.50 23.88 7.48
CA SER A 114 -12.40 24.81 7.77
C SER A 114 -12.53 25.55 9.10
N GLN A 115 -13.70 25.63 9.75
CA GLN A 115 -13.83 26.40 11.02
C GLN A 115 -14.84 25.91 12.07
N SER A 116 -15.54 24.79 11.87
CA SER A 116 -16.45 24.27 12.90
C SER A 116 -15.77 23.18 13.72
N ALA A 117 -15.37 23.51 14.95
CA ALA A 117 -15.00 22.53 15.95
C ALA A 117 -16.19 21.59 16.18
N LYS A 118 -16.17 20.42 15.52
CA LYS A 118 -17.23 19.41 15.64
C LYS A 118 -17.40 19.07 17.12
N LYS A 119 -18.64 19.23 17.62
CA LYS A 119 -19.03 18.83 18.97
C LYS A 119 -18.72 17.33 19.14
N PRO A 120 -17.92 16.92 20.13
CA PRO A 120 -17.57 15.51 20.32
C PRO A 120 -18.84 14.69 20.58
N LEU A 121 -18.96 13.53 19.94
CA LEU A 121 -20.05 12.60 20.15
C LEU A 121 -20.06 12.18 21.64
N PRO A 122 -21.15 12.36 22.39
CA PRO A 122 -21.16 12.26 23.85
C PRO A 122 -20.89 10.86 24.39
N PHE A 123 -20.98 9.82 23.55
CA PHE A 123 -20.67 8.44 23.89
C PHE A 123 -19.24 8.03 23.52
N LEU A 124 -18.57 8.79 22.65
CA LEU A 124 -17.13 8.66 22.45
C LEU A 124 -16.49 9.51 23.53
N GLN A 125 -16.10 8.88 24.64
CA GLN A 125 -15.17 9.54 25.54
C GLN A 125 -14.01 10.04 24.69
N PRO A 126 -13.65 11.33 24.75
CA PRO A 126 -12.49 11.82 24.04
C PRO A 126 -11.34 10.92 24.48
N GLN A 127 -10.81 10.12 23.55
CA GLN A 127 -9.64 9.30 23.83
C GLN A 127 -8.57 10.31 24.23
N GLY A 128 -8.30 10.36 25.54
CA GLY A 128 -7.43 11.38 26.14
C GLY A 128 -6.16 11.43 25.32
N ASN A 129 -5.80 12.64 24.86
CA ASN A 129 -4.70 12.91 23.92
C ASN A 129 -4.31 11.67 23.13
N ARG A 130 -4.94 11.42 21.98
CA ARG A 130 -4.32 10.56 20.97
C ARG A 130 -2.93 11.16 20.72
N THR A 131 -1.93 10.68 21.45
CA THR A 131 -0.54 11.04 21.31
C THR A 131 -0.28 10.84 19.83
N ARG A 132 0.04 11.92 19.11
CA ARG A 132 0.26 11.85 17.67
C ARG A 132 1.22 10.69 17.43
N TRP A 133 0.73 9.61 16.82
CA TRP A 133 1.53 8.40 16.63
C TRP A 133 2.73 8.66 15.73
N ILE A 134 2.62 9.73 14.93
CA ILE A 134 3.65 10.32 14.08
C ILE A 134 3.56 11.84 14.26
N SER A 135 4.66 12.49 14.67
CA SER A 135 4.81 13.93 14.51
C SER A 135 5.99 14.23 13.61
N ARG A 136 5.73 15.01 12.55
CA ARG A 136 6.78 15.56 11.70
C ARG A 136 7.46 16.72 12.44
N VAL A 137 8.76 16.63 12.65
CA VAL A 137 9.55 17.77 13.13
C VAL A 137 10.21 18.41 11.92
N GLN A 138 10.03 19.72 11.77
CA GLN A 138 10.67 20.48 10.70
C GLN A 138 12.14 20.66 11.09
N SER A 139 13.07 20.14 10.27
CA SER A 139 14.51 20.30 10.52
C SER A 139 14.86 21.79 10.63
N GLN A 140 15.57 22.17 11.69
CA GLN A 140 15.92 23.57 12.01
C GLN A 140 17.16 24.08 11.24
N LEU A 141 17.78 23.27 10.40
CA LEU A 141 18.97 23.70 9.66
C LEU A 141 18.58 24.56 8.46
N ALA A 142 18.55 25.87 8.69
CA ALA A 142 18.56 26.86 7.62
C ALA A 142 19.84 26.69 6.78
N GLY A 143 19.74 26.03 5.63
CA GLY A 143 20.76 26.07 4.57
C GLY A 143 21.58 24.80 4.30
N ALA A 144 21.36 23.65 4.97
CA ALA A 144 22.04 22.39 4.61
C ALA A 144 21.22 21.13 4.96
N SER A 145 21.21 20.17 4.02
CA SER A 145 20.79 18.75 4.13
C SER A 145 19.47 18.47 4.86
N PHE A 146 18.43 18.23 4.05
CA PHE A 146 17.08 17.84 4.46
C PHE A 146 17.07 16.61 5.38
N GLY A 147 16.22 16.63 6.40
CA GLY A 147 15.93 15.46 7.24
C GLY A 147 14.45 15.38 7.60
N LEU A 148 13.84 14.21 7.39
CA LEU A 148 12.50 13.88 7.85
C LEU A 148 12.61 13.25 9.24
N HIS A 149 12.14 13.98 10.24
CA HIS A 149 12.06 13.50 11.61
C HIS A 149 10.64 12.98 11.88
N ILE A 150 10.55 11.69 12.19
CA ILE A 150 9.33 10.97 12.54
C ILE A 150 9.48 10.49 13.97
N LEU A 151 8.66 11.03 14.88
CA LEU A 151 8.54 10.49 16.22
C LEU A 151 7.43 9.43 16.23
N LEU A 152 7.80 8.17 16.47
CA LEU A 152 6.88 7.05 16.64
C LEU A 152 6.66 6.76 18.11
N ASN A 153 5.43 6.51 18.52
CA ASN A 153 5.20 6.05 19.90
C ASN A 153 5.79 4.65 20.13
N LEU A 154 6.55 4.46 21.21
CA LEU A 154 7.21 3.20 21.53
C LEU A 154 6.21 2.05 21.73
N GLN A 155 5.08 2.33 22.39
CA GLN A 155 4.03 1.33 22.60
C GLN A 155 3.39 0.89 21.27
N PHE A 156 3.24 1.82 20.32
CA PHE A 156 2.77 1.50 18.98
C PHE A 156 3.74 0.56 18.27
N LEU A 157 5.04 0.84 18.33
CA LEU A 157 6.07 -0.01 17.75
C LEU A 157 6.07 -1.40 18.38
N LYS A 158 6.07 -1.49 19.73
CA LYS A 158 5.96 -2.77 20.46
C LYS A 158 4.71 -3.55 20.05
N ASN A 159 3.55 -2.90 19.94
CA ASN A 159 2.30 -3.54 19.50
C ASN A 159 2.37 -4.04 18.06
N LYS A 160 2.96 -3.26 17.14
CA LYS A 160 3.13 -3.64 15.73
C LYS A 160 4.09 -4.81 15.55
N LEU A 161 5.12 -4.87 16.39
CA LEU A 161 6.14 -5.93 16.43
C LEU A 161 5.72 -7.16 17.23
N GLY A 162 4.61 -7.10 17.96
CA GLY A 162 4.17 -8.21 18.82
C GLY A 162 5.02 -8.39 20.09
N LEU A 163 5.67 -7.33 20.55
CA LEU A 163 6.48 -7.29 21.78
C LEU A 163 5.68 -6.86 23.02
N GLY A 164 4.40 -6.47 22.85
CA GLY A 164 3.51 -6.10 23.96
C GLY A 164 2.93 -7.31 24.71
N PRO A 165 2.41 -7.11 25.95
CA PRO A 165 1.80 -8.19 26.73
C PRO A 165 0.66 -8.85 25.94
N SER A 166 0.92 -10.09 25.54
CA SER A 166 0.03 -11.11 24.96
C SER A 166 -1.31 -10.61 24.40
N TRP A 167 -1.37 -10.55 23.08
CA TRP A 167 -2.53 -10.34 22.20
C TRP A 167 -3.62 -11.43 22.27
N GLN A 168 -3.88 -12.05 23.44
CA GLN A 168 -4.97 -13.03 23.59
C GLN A 168 -6.36 -12.45 23.26
N PHE A 169 -6.50 -11.13 23.12
CA PHE A 169 -7.76 -10.47 22.75
C PHE A 169 -7.80 -9.84 21.35
N ALA A 170 -6.65 -9.68 20.67
CA ALA A 170 -6.62 -9.07 19.33
C ALA A 170 -6.48 -10.10 18.19
N GLU A 171 -6.20 -11.36 18.54
CA GLU A 171 -6.28 -12.53 17.64
C GLU A 171 -7.69 -12.78 17.07
N ALA A 172 -8.75 -12.21 17.67
CA ALA A 172 -10.13 -12.49 17.27
C ALA A 172 -10.65 -11.68 16.07
N GLN A 173 -9.91 -10.69 15.54
CA GLN A 173 -10.45 -9.79 14.50
C GLN A 173 -9.66 -9.71 13.18
N ARG A 174 -8.54 -10.42 13.00
CA ARG A 174 -7.81 -10.47 11.72
C ARG A 174 -7.25 -11.86 11.46
N SER A 175 -8.14 -12.78 11.11
CA SER A 175 -7.92 -14.22 11.05
C SER A 175 -7.12 -14.76 9.83
N ASP A 176 -6.19 -14.01 9.23
CA ASP A 176 -5.42 -14.50 8.06
C ASP A 176 -3.89 -14.31 8.12
N THR A 177 -3.32 -13.82 9.23
CA THR A 177 -1.86 -13.47 9.28
C THR A 177 -1.09 -14.03 10.47
N LEU A 178 -1.49 -15.19 10.99
CA LEU A 178 -0.91 -15.73 12.23
C LEU A 178 0.41 -16.51 12.12
N LEU A 179 1.08 -16.64 10.97
CA LEU A 179 2.20 -17.61 10.88
C LEU A 179 3.49 -17.20 10.15
N SER A 180 3.77 -15.91 9.97
CA SER A 180 5.14 -15.52 9.59
C SER A 180 5.58 -14.24 10.28
N PHE A 181 6.18 -14.39 11.47
CA PHE A 181 6.82 -13.28 12.21
C PHE A 181 8.07 -12.73 11.51
N SER A 182 8.51 -13.37 10.42
CA SER A 182 9.68 -12.97 9.63
C SER A 182 9.36 -12.03 8.47
N GLU A 183 8.09 -11.87 8.09
CA GLU A 183 7.74 -10.98 6.98
C GLU A 183 7.82 -9.50 7.40
N PRO A 184 8.49 -8.63 6.62
CA PRO A 184 8.53 -7.20 6.88
C PRO A 184 7.13 -6.59 6.92
N ARG A 185 6.82 -5.89 8.01
CA ARG A 185 5.54 -5.20 8.22
C ARG A 185 5.71 -3.72 7.94
N VAL A 186 4.77 -3.14 7.21
CA VAL A 186 4.74 -1.69 6.97
C VAL A 186 4.53 -0.96 8.29
N LEU A 187 5.48 -0.09 8.62
CA LEU A 187 5.47 0.78 9.79
C LEU A 187 4.98 2.18 9.43
N LEU A 188 5.50 2.73 8.32
CA LEU A 188 5.16 4.06 7.83
C LEU A 188 5.18 4.07 6.30
N ILE A 189 4.22 4.77 5.71
CA ILE A 189 4.31 5.26 4.33
C ILE A 189 4.07 6.76 4.41
N ASP A 190 4.97 7.55 3.84
CA ASP A 190 4.82 8.99 3.77
C ASP A 190 5.28 9.53 2.41
N ASP A 191 4.78 10.71 2.05
CA ASP A 191 5.16 11.45 0.85
C ASP A 191 5.75 12.79 1.27
N VAL A 192 7.02 13.00 0.92
CA VAL A 192 7.82 14.11 1.43
C VAL A 192 8.50 14.88 0.30
N PRO A 193 8.40 16.23 0.29
CA PRO A 193 9.10 17.04 -0.71
C PRO A 193 10.63 16.97 -0.52
N PHE A 194 11.37 16.80 -1.63
CA PHE A 194 12.82 16.67 -1.67
C PHE A 194 13.35 17.27 -2.98
N ASP A 195 14.26 18.24 -2.91
CA ASP A 195 14.95 18.82 -4.09
C ASP A 195 14.03 19.08 -5.32
N GLY A 196 12.89 19.74 -5.09
CA GLY A 196 11.92 20.05 -6.15
C GLY A 196 11.07 18.87 -6.65
N GLN A 197 11.28 17.66 -6.13
CA GLN A 197 10.46 16.47 -6.35
C GLN A 197 9.72 16.03 -5.07
N ARG A 198 8.92 14.98 -5.19
CA ARG A 198 8.26 14.30 -4.06
C ARG A 198 8.85 12.89 -3.94
N LEU A 199 9.24 12.50 -2.74
CA LEU A 199 9.69 11.15 -2.41
C LEU A 199 8.60 10.42 -1.66
N ASN A 200 8.20 9.26 -2.17
CA ASN A 200 7.46 8.28 -1.40
C ASN A 200 8.45 7.47 -0.56
N ILE A 201 8.22 7.44 0.74
CA ILE A 201 9.06 6.76 1.72
C ILE A 201 8.21 5.67 2.35
N GLU A 202 8.64 4.43 2.21
CA GLU A 202 8.05 3.29 2.88
C GLU A 202 9.05 2.71 3.87
N ILE A 203 8.70 2.72 5.16
CA ILE A 203 9.46 2.08 6.22
C ILE A 203 8.74 0.78 6.60
N ARG A 204 9.47 -0.33 6.50
CA ARG A 204 9.06 -1.64 6.96
C ARG A 204 9.95 -2.09 8.11
N VAL A 205 9.39 -2.90 8.98
CA VAL A 205 10.11 -3.49 10.10
C VAL A 205 9.88 -4.99 10.12
N ALA A 206 10.95 -5.75 10.27
CA ALA A 206 10.93 -7.21 10.34
C ALA A 206 11.64 -7.66 11.61
N ARG A 207 11.12 -8.70 12.26
CA ARG A 207 11.82 -9.33 13.39
C ARG A 207 12.93 -10.22 12.84
N LEU A 208 14.10 -10.22 13.49
CA LEU A 208 15.17 -11.15 13.13
C LEU A 208 14.81 -12.56 13.62
N ALA A 209 14.95 -13.55 12.74
CA ALA A 209 14.50 -14.93 13.01
C ALA A 209 15.25 -15.59 14.17
N ASP A 210 16.50 -15.18 14.42
CA ASP A 210 17.40 -15.71 15.43
C ASP A 210 17.39 -14.92 16.75
N LYS A 211 16.79 -13.71 16.77
CA LYS A 211 16.86 -12.79 17.90
C LYS A 211 15.49 -12.14 18.18
N ILE A 212 14.87 -12.62 19.26
CA ILE A 212 13.51 -12.25 19.69
C ILE A 212 13.34 -10.73 19.89
N ASP A 213 14.37 -10.03 20.37
CA ASP A 213 14.31 -8.60 20.73
C ASP A 213 15.00 -7.69 19.71
N ARG A 214 15.38 -8.25 18.55
CA ARG A 214 16.05 -7.50 17.49
C ARG A 214 15.24 -7.49 16.21
N PHE A 215 15.35 -6.38 15.51
CA PHE A 215 14.61 -6.13 14.29
C PHE A 215 15.50 -5.50 13.23
N ALA A 216 15.10 -5.72 11.99
CA ALA A 216 15.60 -5.00 10.84
C ALA A 216 14.59 -3.92 10.45
N LEU A 217 15.09 -2.72 10.20
CA LEU A 217 14.36 -1.65 9.54
C LEU A 217 14.78 -1.62 8.08
N LEU A 218 13.79 -1.76 7.21
CA LEU A 218 13.95 -1.63 5.77
C LEU A 218 13.25 -0.37 5.35
N ALA A 219 13.91 0.49 4.61
CA ALA A 219 13.28 1.66 4.06
C ALA A 219 13.51 1.75 2.55
N THR A 220 12.42 2.03 1.84
CA THR A 220 12.37 2.18 0.40
C THR A 220 12.00 3.62 0.09
N LEU A 221 12.79 4.24 -0.78
CA LEU A 221 12.58 5.60 -1.26
C LEU A 221 12.29 5.53 -2.76
N VAL A 222 11.21 6.17 -3.19
CA VAL A 222 10.81 6.27 -4.60
C VAL A 222 10.56 7.74 -4.93
N GLY A 223 11.32 8.28 -5.88
CA GLY A 223 11.19 9.65 -6.36
C GLY A 223 10.50 9.74 -7.72
N SER A 224 10.13 10.97 -8.12
CA SER A 224 9.72 11.27 -9.49
C SER A 224 10.91 11.62 -10.41
N ALA A 225 12.09 11.81 -9.83
CA ALA A 225 13.35 12.09 -10.49
C ALA A 225 14.47 11.22 -9.86
N PRO A 226 15.64 11.10 -10.51
CA PRO A 226 16.70 10.27 -9.99
C PRO A 226 17.12 10.62 -8.56
N LEU A 227 17.33 9.61 -7.74
CA LEU A 227 17.79 9.77 -6.36
C LEU A 227 19.29 10.12 -6.35
N PRO A 228 19.73 11.04 -5.46
CA PRO A 228 21.15 11.33 -5.27
C PRO A 228 21.95 10.10 -4.81
N ASP A 229 23.22 10.06 -5.18
CA ASP A 229 24.14 8.94 -4.93
C ASP A 229 24.55 8.79 -3.45
N ASN A 230 24.26 9.81 -2.64
CA ASN A 230 24.72 9.98 -1.27
C ASN A 230 23.57 10.05 -0.26
N LEU A 231 22.42 9.47 -0.56
CA LEU A 231 21.32 9.39 0.39
C LEU A 231 21.63 8.40 1.53
N TRP A 232 21.22 8.76 2.75
CA TRP A 232 21.34 7.91 3.94
C TRP A 232 19.99 7.86 4.66
N ILE A 233 19.83 6.83 5.49
CA ILE A 233 18.71 6.71 6.42
C ILE A 233 19.31 6.56 7.80
N GLN A 234 18.80 7.35 8.75
CA GLN A 234 19.22 7.30 10.14
C GLN A 234 18.02 6.92 11.05
N LEU A 235 18.31 6.24 12.13
CA LEU A 235 17.36 5.87 13.16
C LEU A 235 17.99 6.18 14.50
N THR A 236 17.31 6.96 15.34
CA THR A 236 17.77 7.26 16.69
C THR A 236 16.82 6.61 17.69
N LEU A 237 17.23 5.44 18.20
CA LEU A 237 16.48 4.74 19.24
C LEU A 237 17.19 4.96 20.57
N ALA A 238 16.62 5.87 21.37
CA ALA A 238 16.99 6.17 22.74
C ALA A 238 18.52 6.14 22.97
N GLU A 239 19.12 7.21 22.44
CA GLU A 239 20.54 7.55 22.43
C GLU A 239 21.42 6.74 21.48
N GLN A 240 20.93 5.64 20.92
CA GLN A 240 21.65 4.89 19.88
C GLN A 240 21.24 5.34 18.50
N THR A 241 22.23 5.75 17.70
CA THR A 241 22.03 6.12 16.31
C THR A 241 22.52 5.02 15.39
N TYR A 242 21.61 4.52 14.55
CA TYR A 242 21.87 3.58 13.49
C TYR A 242 21.76 4.31 12.15
N ALA A 243 22.61 3.99 11.19
CA ALA A 243 22.54 4.60 9.87
C ALA A 243 22.92 3.59 8.78
N ALA A 244 22.27 3.70 7.62
CA ALA A 244 22.58 2.90 6.45
C ALA A 244 22.53 3.77 5.18
N PRO A 245 23.45 3.55 4.22
CA PRO A 245 23.38 4.22 2.93
C PRO A 245 22.20 3.69 2.12
N VAL A 246 21.58 4.57 1.33
CA VAL A 246 20.56 4.17 0.36
C VAL A 246 21.26 3.61 -0.87
N ILE A 247 21.06 2.32 -1.11
CA ILE A 247 21.52 1.61 -2.30
C ILE A 247 20.46 1.76 -3.38
N ARG A 248 20.81 2.43 -4.48
CA ARG A 248 19.92 2.57 -5.64
C ARG A 248 19.67 1.22 -6.31
N SER A 249 18.41 0.87 -6.48
CA SER A 249 17.98 -0.26 -7.30
C SER A 249 17.62 0.18 -8.72
N ARG A 250 17.07 1.40 -8.85
CA ARG A 250 16.80 2.09 -10.13
C ARG A 250 17.25 3.55 -10.04
N SER A 251 17.12 4.29 -11.13
CA SER A 251 17.46 5.72 -11.11
C SER A 251 16.65 6.48 -10.05
N ASP A 252 15.36 6.16 -9.95
CA ASP A 252 14.32 6.80 -9.13
C ASP A 252 13.98 6.00 -7.86
N GLU A 253 14.64 4.87 -7.61
CA GLU A 253 14.34 3.96 -6.49
C GLU A 253 15.61 3.57 -5.74
N GLY A 254 15.53 3.60 -4.41
CA GLY A 254 16.61 3.21 -3.53
C GLY A 254 16.12 2.54 -2.25
N HIS A 255 16.96 1.70 -1.68
CA HIS A 255 16.67 0.97 -0.46
C HIS A 255 17.80 1.14 0.54
N ALA A 256 17.48 1.32 1.82
CA ALA A 256 18.45 1.13 2.89
C ALA A 256 17.91 0.11 3.89
N GLN A 257 18.84 -0.62 4.49
CA GLN A 257 18.53 -1.62 5.51
C GLN A 257 19.42 -1.36 6.73
N ILE A 258 18.78 -1.18 7.87
CA ILE A 258 19.41 -1.10 9.18
C ILE A 258 19.09 -2.41 9.90
N ASP A 259 20.08 -3.27 10.03
CA ASP A 259 19.96 -4.53 10.74
C ASP A 259 20.26 -4.38 12.23
N ASP A 260 19.83 -5.39 12.99
CA ASP A 260 20.26 -5.63 14.36
C ASP A 260 19.89 -4.52 15.35
N VAL A 261 18.81 -3.78 15.09
CA VAL A 261 18.31 -2.75 15.99
C VAL A 261 17.72 -3.41 17.24
N LEU A 262 18.16 -2.95 18.41
CA LEU A 262 17.76 -3.50 19.70
C LEU A 262 16.63 -2.67 20.33
N LEU A 263 15.47 -3.28 20.58
CA LEU A 263 14.43 -2.69 21.43
C LEU A 263 14.68 -3.21 22.85
N ASP A 264 15.47 -2.49 23.62
CA ASP A 264 15.85 -2.91 24.97
C ASP A 264 14.71 -2.70 25.99
N ASP A 265 14.34 -3.72 26.75
CA ASP A 265 13.36 -3.60 27.83
C ASP A 265 13.84 -2.68 28.96
N ARG A 266 15.16 -2.42 29.06
CA ARG A 266 15.72 -1.41 29.97
C ARG A 266 15.16 -0.01 29.71
N TYR A 267 14.58 0.26 28.54
CA TYR A 267 13.87 1.52 28.27
C TYR A 267 12.65 1.74 29.17
N GLU A 268 11.99 0.68 29.64
CA GLU A 268 10.89 0.82 30.61
C GLU A 268 11.38 1.22 32.00
N MET A 269 12.63 0.85 32.34
CA MET A 269 13.21 1.16 33.66
C MET A 269 13.92 2.50 33.70
N LEU A 270 14.42 3.01 32.56
CA LEU A 270 15.28 4.20 32.54
C LEU A 270 14.53 5.52 32.33
N ASN A 271 13.40 5.55 31.60
CA ASN A 271 12.65 6.80 31.38
C ASN A 271 11.14 6.55 31.26
N ALA A 272 10.40 6.61 32.37
CA ALA A 272 8.93 6.65 32.35
C ALA A 272 8.35 7.86 31.58
N THR A 273 9.21 8.80 31.15
CA THR A 273 8.85 10.02 30.42
C THR A 273 9.01 9.92 28.90
N GLU A 274 9.85 9.01 28.39
CA GLU A 274 10.09 8.90 26.94
C GLU A 274 9.21 7.82 26.33
N THR A 275 8.09 8.27 25.79
CA THR A 275 7.09 7.39 25.15
C THR A 275 7.29 7.28 23.64
N HIS A 276 8.40 7.80 23.09
CA HIS A 276 8.62 7.92 21.65
C HIS A 276 10.00 7.42 21.22
N VAL A 277 10.04 6.86 20.02
CA VAL A 277 11.20 6.46 19.22
C VAL A 277 11.35 7.49 18.11
N GLU A 278 12.55 8.02 17.92
CA GLU A 278 12.81 8.99 16.85
C GLU A 278 13.42 8.28 15.63
N ILE A 279 12.69 8.28 14.52
CA ILE A 279 13.22 7.86 13.23
C ILE A 279 13.57 9.13 12.45
N VAL A 280 14.84 9.27 12.07
CA VAL A 280 15.34 10.48 11.41
C VAL A 280 15.87 10.11 10.03
N ILE A 281 15.06 10.27 8.98
CA ILE A 281 15.54 10.05 7.62
C ILE A 281 16.25 11.32 7.15
N GLU A 282 17.55 11.39 7.42
CA GLU A 282 18.40 12.50 7.02
C GLU A 282 19.11 12.24 5.70
N VAL A 283 18.93 13.15 4.75
CA VAL A 283 19.72 13.22 3.52
C VAL A 283 20.98 14.01 3.83
N ARG A 284 22.06 13.32 4.16
CA ARG A 284 23.37 13.94 4.35
C ARG A 284 24.18 13.86 3.07
N GLU A 285 24.66 14.99 2.57
CA GLU A 285 25.83 14.99 1.71
C GLU A 285 27.06 14.67 2.59
N ILE A 286 27.33 13.39 2.85
CA ILE A 286 28.54 13.04 3.61
C ILE A 286 29.75 13.24 2.69
N PRO A 287 30.71 14.11 3.04
CA PRO A 287 31.99 14.17 2.33
C PRO A 287 32.69 12.81 2.50
N PRO A 288 33.38 12.30 1.46
CA PRO A 288 34.01 10.99 1.55
C PRO A 288 35.06 11.00 2.68
N ASN A 289 35.09 9.94 3.50
CA ASN A 289 36.00 9.65 4.64
C ASN A 289 35.62 10.30 5.99
N ASN A 290 35.61 9.61 7.14
CA ASN A 290 36.46 8.51 7.64
C ASN A 290 35.67 7.55 8.56
N ASP A 291 36.11 6.29 8.55
CA ASP A 291 35.93 5.25 9.58
C ASP A 291 34.53 4.69 9.85
N HIS A 292 34.28 3.53 9.22
CA HIS A 292 33.42 2.48 9.75
C HIS A 292 33.95 2.00 11.10
N SER A 293 33.63 2.74 12.17
CA SER A 293 33.68 2.24 13.53
C SER A 293 32.24 2.08 13.99
N THR A 294 31.80 0.83 14.15
CA THR A 294 30.70 0.51 15.05
C THR A 294 31.08 1.09 16.42
N ILE A 295 30.55 2.25 16.78
CA ILE A 295 30.63 2.75 18.16
C ILE A 295 29.59 1.95 18.93
N SER A 296 29.99 0.78 19.41
CA SER A 296 29.32 0.09 20.50
C SER A 296 29.67 0.83 21.79
N ALA A 297 28.66 1.44 22.42
CA ALA A 297 28.72 1.77 23.85
C ALA A 297 28.33 0.52 24.67
#